data_AF-A0A397ZSZ1-F1
#
_entry.id   AF-A0A397ZSZ1-F1
#
_cell.length_a   1.000
_cell.length_b   1.000
_cell.length_c   1.000
_cell.angle_alpha   90.00
_cell.angle_beta   90.00
_cell.angle_gamma   90.00
#
_symmetry.space_group_name_H-M   'P 1'
#
loop_
_entity.id
_entity.type
_entity.pdbx_description
1 polymer ?
#
loop_
_entity_poly.entity_id
_entity_poly.type
_entity_poly.pdbx_seq_one_letter_code
_entity_poly.pdbx_strand_id
1 'polypeptide(L)'
;MTNIQRTRVHVVVIFLLIQIVLFQVETIASNVHPNIFTRKSMVRITNRLGDGSTLNLHCKSPDDDLGLKILATNNSWSFTFRPNIWGNTFFTCHFTWPRGHSTVNTLRYI
;
A
#
# COMPACT_ATOMS: atom_id res chain seq x y z
N MET A 1 -54.31 23.97 -23.07
CA MET A 1 -53.32 24.59 -22.16
C MET A 1 -52.71 23.61 -21.13
N THR A 2 -53.02 22.31 -21.18
CA THR A 2 -52.61 21.28 -20.20
C THR A 2 -51.30 20.56 -20.55
N ASN A 3 -50.96 20.45 -21.84
CA ASN A 3 -49.76 19.75 -22.30
C ASN A 3 -48.45 20.49 -21.98
N ILE A 4 -48.41 21.82 -22.10
CA ILE A 4 -47.20 22.63 -21.83
C ILE A 4 -46.83 22.60 -20.34
N GLN A 5 -47.82 22.68 -19.44
CA GLN A 5 -47.58 22.58 -18.00
C GLN A 5 -47.16 21.17 -17.61
N ARG A 6 -47.79 20.13 -18.19
CA ARG A 6 -47.40 18.73 -17.98
C ARG A 6 -45.97 18.47 -18.45
N THR A 7 -45.62 18.91 -19.67
CA THR A 7 -44.25 18.81 -20.21
C THR A 7 -43.25 19.58 -19.34
N ARG A 8 -43.59 20.79 -18.90
CA ARG A 8 -42.75 21.59 -18.00
C ARG A 8 -42.51 20.87 -16.66
N VAL A 9 -43.53 20.24 -16.09
CA VAL A 9 -43.40 19.44 -14.85
C VAL A 9 -42.52 18.21 -15.09
N HIS A 10 -42.72 17.47 -16.19
CA HIS A 10 -41.88 16.31 -16.50
C HIS A 10 -40.41 16.68 -16.73
N VAL A 11 -40.12 17.79 -17.42
CA VAL A 11 -38.76 18.27 -17.65
C VAL A 11 -38.06 18.63 -16.32
N VAL A 12 -38.76 19.30 -15.40
CA VAL A 12 -38.22 19.63 -14.07
C VAL A 12 -37.95 18.37 -13.26
N VAL A 13 -38.89 17.41 -13.25
CA VAL A 13 -38.71 16.14 -12.52
C VAL A 13 -37.54 15.34 -13.09
N ILE A 14 -37.41 15.22 -14.41
CA ILE A 14 -36.29 14.52 -15.06
C ILE A 14 -34.95 15.18 -14.70
N PHE A 15 -34.88 16.52 -14.76
CA PHE A 15 -33.66 17.23 -14.39
C PHE A 15 -33.26 16.98 -12.92
N LEU A 16 -34.23 16.99 -11.99
CA LEU A 16 -33.98 16.69 -10.58
C LEU A 16 -33.48 15.25 -10.37
N LEU A 17 -34.04 14.26 -11.07
CA LEU A 17 -33.58 12.87 -10.99
C LEU A 17 -32.15 12.71 -11.52
N ILE A 18 -31.78 13.40 -12.59
CA ILE A 18 -30.41 13.37 -13.15
C ILE A 18 -29.40 13.96 -12.15
N GLN A 19 -29.73 15.08 -11.50
CA GLN A 19 -28.85 15.68 -10.48
C GLN A 19 -28.65 14.75 -9.27
N ILE A 20 -29.70 14.05 -8.82
CA ILE A 20 -29.62 13.08 -7.71
C ILE A 20 -28.70 11.91 -8.08
N VAL A 21 -28.78 11.41 -9.32
CA VAL A 21 -27.91 10.31 -9.80
C VAL A 21 -26.44 10.76 -9.91
N LEU A 22 -26.20 11.97 -10.41
CA LEU A 22 -24.85 12.55 -10.49
C LEU A 22 -24.21 12.77 -9.11
N PHE A 23 -25.01 13.11 -8.09
CA PHE A 23 -24.55 13.25 -6.70
C PHE A 23 -24.06 11.92 -6.08
N GLN A 24 -24.56 10.77 -6.56
CA GLN A 24 -24.06 9.44 -6.13
C GLN A 24 -22.74 9.06 -6.81
N VAL A 25 -22.35 9.73 -7.90
CA VAL A 25 -21.12 9.41 -8.64
C VAL A 25 -19.88 9.92 -7.91
N GLU A 26 -20.00 10.94 -7.06
CA GLU A 26 -18.89 11.41 -6.23
C GLU A 26 -18.60 10.51 -5.01
N THR A 27 -19.50 9.58 -4.65
CA THR A 27 -19.35 8.75 -3.43
C THR A 27 -18.83 7.34 -3.66
N ILE A 28 -18.61 6.90 -4.90
CA ILE A 28 -17.96 5.60 -5.18
C ILE A 28 -16.42 5.65 -5.12
N ALA A 29 -15.83 6.84 -5.04
CA ALA A 29 -14.39 6.99 -4.77
C ALA A 29 -14.05 6.94 -3.27
N SER A 30 -15.03 7.03 -2.37
CA SER A 30 -14.81 7.25 -0.93
C SER A 30 -15.24 6.11 -0.02
N ASN A 31 -15.70 4.97 -0.56
CA ASN A 31 -15.87 3.74 0.23
C ASN A 31 -14.54 3.05 0.57
N VAL A 32 -13.41 3.55 0.04
CA VAL A 32 -12.11 3.20 0.59
C VAL A 32 -11.93 4.00 1.87
N HIS A 33 -12.10 3.32 3.01
CA HIS A 33 -11.79 3.85 4.35
C HIS A 33 -10.48 4.66 4.27
N PRO A 34 -10.42 5.92 4.74
CA PRO A 34 -9.22 6.76 4.66
C PRO A 34 -8.00 6.09 5.32
N ASN A 35 -8.23 5.04 6.12
CA ASN A 35 -7.21 4.24 6.77
C ASN A 35 -6.54 3.16 5.90
N ILE A 36 -6.97 2.91 4.65
CA ILE A 36 -6.28 1.97 3.74
C ILE A 36 -5.04 2.63 3.11
N PHE A 37 -5.16 3.87 2.64
CA PHE A 37 -4.05 4.63 2.05
C PHE A 37 -3.00 5.08 3.08
N THR A 38 -3.37 5.15 4.36
CA THR A 38 -2.45 5.53 5.45
C THR A 38 -1.80 4.35 6.15
N ARG A 39 -2.25 3.11 5.89
CA ARG A 39 -1.72 1.91 6.57
C ARG A 39 -0.29 1.65 6.15
N LYS A 40 0.66 1.96 7.04
CA LYS A 40 2.07 1.61 6.88
C LYS A 40 2.29 0.16 7.29
N SER A 41 3.04 -0.57 6.46
CA SER A 41 3.60 -1.87 6.82
C SER A 41 5.01 -1.66 7.36
N MET A 42 5.37 -2.38 8.43
CA MET A 42 6.70 -2.36 9.03
C MET A 42 7.35 -3.73 8.85
N VAL A 43 8.59 -3.73 8.37
CA VAL A 43 9.46 -4.92 8.35
C VAL A 43 10.55 -4.71 9.38
N ARG A 44 10.76 -5.70 10.25
CA ARG A 44 11.85 -5.70 11.23
C ARG A 44 12.70 -6.94 11.06
N ILE A 45 13.99 -6.74 10.85
CA ILE A 45 15.00 -7.78 10.70
C ILE A 45 15.84 -7.78 11.97
N THR A 46 16.04 -8.96 12.57
CA THR A 46 16.85 -9.13 13.78
C THR A 46 17.92 -10.19 13.51
N ASN A 47 19.18 -9.87 13.82
CA ASN A 47 20.26 -10.84 13.70
C ASN A 47 20.22 -11.81 14.89
N ARG A 48 19.88 -13.08 14.61
CA ARG A 48 19.85 -14.19 15.59
C ARG A 48 20.71 -15.39 15.14
N LEU A 49 21.83 -15.13 14.45
CA LEU A 49 22.74 -16.19 13.97
C LEU A 49 23.37 -17.01 15.11
N GLY A 50 23.36 -16.52 16.34
CA GLY A 50 23.72 -17.28 17.56
C GLY A 50 25.23 -17.48 17.78
N ASP A 51 26.06 -17.26 16.77
CA ASP A 51 27.50 -17.50 16.76
C ASP A 51 28.34 -16.22 16.92
N GLY A 52 27.72 -15.10 17.29
CA GLY A 52 28.40 -13.80 17.36
C GLY A 52 28.65 -13.14 16.00
N SER A 53 28.19 -13.75 14.90
CA SER A 53 28.40 -13.19 13.57
C SER A 53 27.61 -11.91 13.33
N THR A 54 28.20 -11.04 12.52
CA THR A 54 27.52 -9.88 11.95
C THR A 54 26.72 -10.30 10.71
N LEU A 55 25.52 -9.75 10.57
CA LEU A 55 24.64 -9.96 9.43
C LEU A 55 24.65 -8.72 8.55
N ASN A 56 25.13 -8.88 7.32
CA ASN A 56 24.99 -7.87 6.28
C ASN A 56 23.68 -8.10 5.54
N LEU A 57 22.86 -7.06 5.39
CA LEU A 57 21.61 -7.13 4.64
C LEU A 57 21.50 -5.97 3.66
N HIS A 58 20.96 -6.24 2.48
CA HIS A 58 20.61 -5.23 1.48
C HIS A 58 19.21 -5.53 0.97
N CYS A 59 18.26 -4.65 1.28
CA CYS A 59 16.88 -4.76 0.83
C CYS A 59 16.59 -3.71 -0.24
N LYS A 60 15.95 -4.12 -1.34
CA LYS A 60 15.51 -3.21 -2.39
C LYS A 60 14.17 -3.63 -2.98
N SER A 61 13.41 -2.65 -3.44
CA SER A 61 12.24 -2.81 -4.29
C SER A 61 12.57 -2.28 -5.70
N PRO A 62 11.66 -2.36 -6.69
CA PRO A 62 11.86 -1.71 -7.98
C PRO A 62 12.08 -0.19 -7.89
N ASP A 63 11.44 0.47 -6.92
CA ASP A 63 11.38 1.94 -6.83
C ASP A 63 12.25 2.52 -5.69
N ASP A 64 12.71 1.68 -4.76
CA ASP A 64 13.37 2.11 -3.52
C ASP A 64 14.50 1.15 -3.14
N ASP A 65 15.70 1.70 -2.95
CA ASP A 65 16.88 0.99 -2.45
C ASP A 65 17.22 1.47 -1.03
N LEU A 66 17.10 0.57 -0.06
CA LEU A 66 17.32 0.88 1.36
C LEU A 66 18.81 0.84 1.74
N GLY A 67 19.67 0.42 0.81
CA GLY A 67 21.11 0.28 0.95
C GLY A 67 21.54 -0.89 1.82
N LEU A 68 22.85 -0.99 2.00
CA LEU A 68 23.48 -1.98 2.88
C LEU A 68 23.29 -1.58 4.36
N LYS A 69 22.90 -2.55 5.20
CA LYS A 69 22.89 -2.44 6.66
C LYS A 69 23.71 -3.58 7.25
N ILE A 70 24.42 -3.27 8.33
CA ILE A 70 25.30 -4.19 9.04
C ILE A 70 24.75 -4.35 10.45
N LEU A 71 24.30 -5.54 10.81
CA LEU A 71 23.71 -5.85 12.11
C LEU A 71 24.64 -6.72 12.94
N ALA A 72 25.16 -6.16 14.03
CA ALA A 72 25.79 -6.96 15.09
C ALA A 72 24.81 -7.99 15.67
N THR A 73 25.33 -8.98 16.39
CA THR A 73 24.51 -10.00 17.03
C THR A 73 23.46 -9.38 17.94
N ASN A 74 22.23 -9.91 17.90
CA ASN A 74 21.06 -9.44 18.64
C ASN A 74 20.55 -8.03 18.29
N ASN A 75 21.20 -7.31 17.37
CA ASN A 75 20.69 -6.04 16.87
C ASN A 75 19.59 -6.24 15.83
N SER A 76 18.76 -5.20 15.69
CA SER A 76 17.67 -5.18 14.72
C SER A 76 17.66 -3.88 13.92
N TRP A 77 17.18 -3.97 12.70
CA TRP A 77 16.89 -2.83 11.85
C TRP A 77 15.51 -3.00 11.24
N SER A 78 14.82 -1.88 11.06
CA SER A 78 13.48 -1.85 10.52
C SER A 78 13.30 -0.73 9.52
N PHE A 79 12.34 -0.92 8.63
CA PHE A 79 11.85 0.10 7.72
C PHE A 79 10.33 -0.02 7.59
N THR A 80 9.72 1.08 7.17
CA THR A 80 8.28 1.13 6.93
C THR A 80 8.01 1.55 5.50
N PHE A 81 7.04 0.91 4.86
CA PHE A 81 6.58 1.28 3.54
C PHE A 81 5.05 1.34 3.51
N ARG A 82 4.51 2.02 2.50
CA ARG A 82 3.07 2.01 2.22
C ARG A 82 2.81 1.00 1.11
N PRO A 83 1.95 -0.02 1.33
CA PRO A 83 1.55 -0.91 0.25
C PRO A 83 0.93 -0.10 -0.88
N ASN A 84 1.35 -0.39 -2.11
CA ASN A 84 0.69 0.14 -3.29
C ASN A 84 -0.73 -0.46 -3.39
N ILE A 85 -1.71 0.34 -3.79
CA ILE A 85 -3.11 -0.09 -3.92
C ILE A 85 -3.41 -0.58 -5.33
N TRP A 86 -2.59 -0.17 -6.30
CA TRP A 86 -2.69 -0.61 -7.69
C TRP A 86 -1.70 -1.73 -8.05
N GLY A 87 -0.99 -2.29 -7.06
CA GLY A 87 -0.06 -3.40 -7.29
C GLY A 87 0.62 -3.91 -6.01
N ASN A 88 1.38 -4.99 -6.12
CA ASN A 88 2.12 -5.53 -4.98
C ASN A 88 3.40 -4.71 -4.72
N THR A 89 3.63 -4.29 -3.47
CA THR A 89 4.93 -3.79 -3.05
C THR A 89 5.81 -4.97 -2.65
N PHE A 90 6.94 -5.12 -3.32
CA PHE A 90 7.84 -6.24 -3.12
C PHE A 90 9.27 -5.76 -2.79
N PHE A 91 9.83 -6.25 -1.68
CA PHE A 91 11.24 -6.04 -1.34
C PHE A 91 12.00 -7.37 -1.43
N THR A 92 13.07 -7.38 -2.22
CA THR A 92 14.09 -8.43 -2.22
C THR A 92 15.15 -8.07 -1.20
N CYS A 93 15.34 -8.92 -0.19
CA CYS A 93 16.38 -8.75 0.80
C CYS A 93 17.45 -9.84 0.65
N HIS A 94 18.68 -9.41 0.40
CA HIS A 94 19.85 -10.27 0.39
C HIS A 94 20.54 -10.21 1.74
N PHE A 95 20.84 -11.37 2.31
CA PHE A 95 21.47 -11.57 3.60
C PHE A 95 22.79 -12.29 3.40
N THR A 96 23.86 -11.80 4.00
CA THR A 96 25.17 -12.44 3.96
C THR A 96 25.81 -12.42 5.35
N TRP A 97 26.43 -13.53 5.72
CA TRP A 97 27.18 -13.72 6.96
C TRP A 97 28.36 -14.66 6.69
N PRO A 98 29.33 -14.82 7.62
CA PRO A 98 30.58 -15.55 7.33
C PRO A 98 30.41 -16.98 6.81
N ARG A 99 29.31 -17.65 7.15
CA ARG A 99 29.06 -19.06 6.82
C ARG A 99 27.91 -19.27 5.83
N GLY A 100 27.38 -18.21 5.22
CA GLY A 100 26.28 -18.37 4.29
C GLY A 100 25.64 -17.09 3.80
N HIS A 101 24.67 -17.28 2.92
CA HIS A 101 23.82 -16.22 2.42
C HIS A 101 22.39 -16.73 2.27
N SER A 102 21.44 -15.80 2.24
CA SER A 102 20.04 -16.10 1.95
C SER A 102 19.42 -14.94 1.20
N THR A 103 18.47 -15.22 0.31
CA THR A 103 17.67 -14.20 -0.34
C THR A 103 16.22 -14.46 0.01
N VAL A 104 15.57 -13.46 0.59
CA VAL A 104 14.16 -13.57 0.99
C VAL A 104 13.37 -12.48 0.33
N ASN A 105 12.24 -12.91 -0.21
CA ASN A 105 11.25 -12.07 -0.81
C ASN A 105 10.24 -11.66 0.27
N THR A 106 10.22 -10.38 0.66
CA THR A 106 9.18 -9.87 1.55
C THR A 106 8.00 -9.38 0.71
N LEU A 107 7.02 -10.27 0.52
CA LEU A 107 5.71 -9.93 -0.03
C LEU A 107 4.73 -9.74 1.13
N ARG A 108 3.92 -8.68 1.08
CA ARG A 108 2.68 -8.63 1.87
C ARG A 108 1.52 -8.63 0.90
N TYR A 109 0.77 -9.74 0.88
CA TYR A 109 -0.53 -9.82 0.24
C TYR A 109 -1.46 -8.80 0.93
N ILE A 110 -2.17 -8.00 0.14
CA ILE A 110 -3.28 -7.18 0.62
C ILE A 110 -4.43 -8.13 0.98
#